data_AF-W1Y5E2-F1
#
_entry.id   AF-W1Y5E2-F1
#
_cell.length_a   1.000
_cell.length_b   1.000
_cell.length_c   1.000
_cell.angle_alpha   90.00
_cell.angle_beta   90.00
_cell.angle_gamma   90.00
#
_symmetry.space_group_name_H-M   'P 1'
#
loop_
_entity.id
_entity.type
_entity.pdbx_description
1 polymer ?
#
loop_
_entity_poly.entity_id
_entity_poly.type
_entity_poly.pdbx_seq_one_letter_code
_entity_poly.pdbx_strand_id
1 'polypeptide(L)' 'EAAHALGLTAVISSSIESSLGLTQLARIAAWLTPDTIPGLDTLDLMQAQQVRRWPGSTLPVVEVDALERLL' A
#
# COMPACT_ATOMS: atom_id res chain seq x y z
N GLU A 1 -14.81 5.53 -10.07
CA GLU A 1 -15.95 5.70 -11.01
C GLU A 1 -17.31 5.79 -10.31
N ALA A 2 -17.92 4.68 -9.87
CA ALA A 2 -19.32 4.72 -9.35
C ALA A 2 -19.54 5.72 -8.20
N ALA A 3 -18.63 5.75 -7.21
CA ALA A 3 -18.69 6.73 -6.12
C ALA A 3 -18.60 8.18 -6.64
N HIS A 4 -17.63 8.47 -7.51
CA HIS A 4 -17.45 9.81 -8.09
C HIS A 4 -18.65 10.24 -8.93
N ALA A 5 -19.26 9.34 -9.69
CA ALA A 5 -20.47 9.62 -10.48
C ALA A 5 -21.66 10.02 -9.59
N LEU A 6 -21.66 9.62 -8.32
CA LEU A 6 -22.65 9.99 -7.31
C LEU A 6 -22.21 11.18 -6.43
N GLY A 7 -21.09 11.82 -6.73
CA GLY A 7 -20.53 12.91 -5.92
C GLY A 7 -19.97 12.46 -4.57
N LEU A 8 -19.65 11.16 -4.42
CA LEU A 8 -19.06 10.59 -3.21
C LEU A 8 -17.54 10.53 -3.31
N THR A 9 -16.87 10.71 -2.17
CA THR A 9 -15.43 10.46 -2.05
C THR A 9 -15.15 8.96 -2.04
N ALA A 10 -14.24 8.50 -2.91
CA ALA A 10 -13.68 7.16 -2.83
C ALA A 10 -12.34 7.20 -2.10
N VAL A 11 -12.16 6.33 -1.09
CA VAL A 11 -10.90 6.18 -0.36
C VAL A 11 -10.32 4.82 -0.69
N ILE A 12 -9.11 4.78 -1.24
CA ILE A 12 -8.32 3.55 -1.31
C ILE A 12 -7.78 3.26 0.10
N SER A 13 -8.10 2.09 0.64
CA SER A 13 -7.78 1.72 2.01
C SER A 13 -6.96 0.44 2.06
N SER A 14 -6.08 0.37 3.05
CA SER A 14 -5.30 -0.83 3.39
C SER A 14 -6.19 -1.92 4.00
N SER A 15 -5.82 -3.17 3.73
CA SER A 15 -6.26 -4.39 4.41
C SER A 15 -5.09 -5.07 5.15
N ILE A 16 -4.12 -4.28 5.61
CA ILE A 16 -2.88 -4.73 6.27
C ILE A 16 -1.97 -5.50 5.28
N GLU A 17 -1.85 -4.98 4.06
CA GLU A 17 -0.89 -5.50 3.08
C GLU A 17 0.56 -5.27 3.53
N SER A 18 1.48 -6.07 2.97
CA SER A 18 2.91 -5.78 3.09
C SER A 18 3.28 -4.47 2.37
N SER A 19 4.49 -3.98 2.60
CA SER A 19 5.00 -2.76 1.95
C SER A 19 4.93 -2.81 0.41
N LEU A 20 5.09 -3.99 -0.20
CA LEU A 20 4.88 -4.16 -1.64
C LEU A 20 3.44 -3.80 -2.05
N GLY A 21 2.44 -4.35 -1.35
CA GLY A 21 1.03 -4.05 -1.60
C GLY A 21 0.68 -2.59 -1.30
N LEU A 22 1.14 -2.06 -0.17
CA LEU A 22 0.91 -0.66 0.21
C LEU A 22 1.44 0.32 -0.84
N THR A 23 2.64 0.10 -1.40
CA THR A 23 3.15 0.97 -2.47
C THR A 23 2.34 0.87 -3.77
N GLN A 24 1.71 -0.28 -4.04
CA GLN A 24 0.76 -0.41 -5.16
C GLN A 24 -0.52 0.36 -4.88
N LEU A 25 -1.08 0.24 -3.67
CA LEU A 25 -2.25 1.00 -3.24
C LEU A 25 -2.00 2.51 -3.29
N ALA A 26 -0.81 2.98 -2.87
CA ALA A 26 -0.44 4.39 -2.97
C ALA A 26 -0.43 4.88 -4.43
N ARG A 27 0.07 4.06 -5.37
CA ARG A 27 0.03 4.37 -6.81
C ARG A 27 -1.39 4.35 -7.37
N ILE A 28 -2.23 3.41 -6.93
CA ILE A 28 -3.65 3.33 -7.32
C ILE A 28 -4.41 4.55 -6.81
N ALA A 29 -4.18 4.96 -5.56
CA ALA A 29 -4.78 6.15 -4.97
C ALA A 29 -4.36 7.42 -5.74
N ALA A 30 -3.07 7.58 -6.01
CA ALA A 30 -2.58 8.71 -6.81
C ALA A 30 -3.15 8.74 -8.23
N TRP A 31 -3.46 7.57 -8.81
CA TRP A 31 -4.07 7.48 -10.14
C TRP A 31 -5.59 7.73 -10.13
N LEU A 32 -6.33 7.04 -9.26
CA LEU A 32 -7.78 6.96 -9.31
C LEU A 32 -8.48 7.96 -8.38
N THR A 33 -7.81 8.38 -7.30
CA THR A 33 -8.35 9.27 -6.27
C THR A 33 -7.31 10.36 -5.90
N PRO A 34 -6.80 11.14 -6.88
CA PRO A 34 -5.65 12.03 -6.67
C PRO A 34 -5.89 13.11 -5.60
N ASP A 35 -7.13 13.55 -5.42
CA ASP A 35 -7.52 14.57 -4.45
C ASP A 35 -7.96 13.98 -3.10
N THR A 36 -7.81 12.66 -2.90
CA THR A 36 -8.19 11.97 -1.67
C THR A 36 -7.00 11.25 -1.06
N ILE A 37 -6.65 11.63 0.16
CA ILE A 37 -5.61 10.95 0.94
C ILE A 37 -6.06 9.50 1.21
N PRO A 38 -5.25 8.49 0.87
CA PRO A 38 -5.63 7.09 1.06
C PRO A 38 -5.40 6.64 2.51
N GLY A 39 -6.19 5.65 2.96
CA GLY A 39 -6.09 5.06 4.29
C GLY A 39 -5.03 3.95 4.36
N LEU A 40 -3.75 4.31 4.27
CA LEU A 40 -2.64 3.34 4.15
C LEU A 40 -1.72 3.26 5.38
N ASP A 41 -2.10 3.90 6.48
CA ASP A 41 -1.29 3.98 7.71
C ASP A 41 -1.37 2.70 8.56
N THR A 42 -0.92 1.59 7.98
CA THR A 42 -0.94 0.26 8.62
C THR A 42 0.43 -0.41 8.65
N LEU A 43 1.45 0.18 8.00
CA LEU A 43 2.78 -0.42 7.91
C LEU A 43 3.43 -0.56 9.30
N ASP A 44 3.21 0.40 10.20
CA ASP A 44 3.78 0.40 11.54
C ASP A 44 3.18 -0.68 12.47
N LEU A 45 2.16 -1.40 12.02
CA LEU A 45 1.67 -2.62 12.69
C LEU A 45 2.59 -3.84 12.41
N MET A 46 3.46 -3.75 11.40
CA MET A 46 4.36 -4.83 10.99
C MET A 46 5.77 -4.66 11.56
N GLN A 47 6.52 -5.76 11.61
CA GLN A 47 7.93 -5.74 12.04
C GLN A 47 8.91 -5.59 10.89
N ALA A 48 8.48 -5.84 9.64
CA ALA A 48 9.33 -5.81 8.47
C ALA A 48 8.56 -5.45 7.21
N GLN A 49 9.30 -4.90 6.25
CA GLN A 49 8.91 -4.68 4.87
C GLN A 49 9.34 -5.87 4.02
N GLN A 50 8.74 -6.07 2.85
CA GLN A 50 9.09 -7.17 1.95
C GLN A 50 9.18 -6.66 0.51
N VAL A 51 10.27 -6.98 -0.19
CA VAL A 51 10.54 -6.75 -1.62
C VAL A 51 10.61 -5.29 -2.07
N ARG A 52 9.69 -4.42 -1.64
CA ARG A 52 9.67 -3.00 -1.99
C ARG A 52 9.45 -2.16 -0.74
N ARG A 53 10.31 -1.16 -0.56
CA ARG A 53 10.26 -0.23 0.58
C ARG A 53 9.13 0.78 0.44
N TRP A 54 8.43 1.06 1.53
CA TRP A 54 7.64 2.26 1.70
C TRP A 54 8.57 3.47 1.95
N PRO A 55 8.47 4.56 1.17
CA PRO A 55 9.33 5.73 1.32
C PRO A 55 9.30 6.28 2.76
N GLY A 56 10.47 6.54 3.33
CA GLY A 56 10.61 7.08 4.69
C GLY A 56 10.48 6.06 5.83
N SER A 57 9.96 4.85 5.58
CA SER A 57 9.91 3.81 6.64
C SER A 57 11.32 3.35 7.01
N THR A 58 11.56 3.14 8.30
CA THR A 58 12.84 2.63 8.86
C THR A 58 12.82 1.13 9.14
N LEU A 59 11.67 0.46 8.98
CA LEU A 59 11.55 -0.99 9.17
C LEU A 59 12.54 -1.77 8.28
N PRO A 60 13.08 -2.90 8.75
CA PRO A 60 13.96 -3.76 7.96
C PRO A 60 13.22 -4.27 6.72
N VAL A 61 13.95 -4.50 5.62
CA VAL A 61 13.39 -5.05 4.37
C VAL A 61 13.86 -6.48 4.21
N VAL A 62 12.91 -7.40 4.02
CA VAL A 62 13.16 -8.77 3.61
C VAL A 62 13.23 -8.81 2.09
N GLU A 63 14.38 -9.20 1.57
CA GLU A 63 14.62 -9.35 0.15
C GLU A 63 13.95 -10.62 -0.40
N VAL A 64 13.71 -10.64 -1.71
CA VAL A 64 12.96 -11.73 -2.37
C VAL A 64 13.64 -13.09 -2.24
N ASP A 65 14.97 -13.12 -2.13
CA ASP A 65 15.79 -14.35 -1.99
C ASP A 65 15.62 -15.02 -0.62
N ALA A 66 15.17 -14.28 0.39
CA ALA A 66 14.87 -14.77 1.73
C ALA A 66 13.42 -15.30 1.86
N LEU A 67 12.58 -15.17 0.83
CA LEU A 67 11.20 -15.67 0.82
C LEU A 67 11.13 -17.12 0.34
N GLU A 68 10.17 -17.88 0.86
CA GLU A 68 9.89 -19.24 0.38
C GLU A 68 9.42 -19.20 -1.08
N ARG A 69 10.08 -19.99 -1.94
CA ARG A 69 9.73 -20.13 -3.35
C ARG A 69 8.84 -21.35 -3.54
N LEU A 70 7.70 -21.16 -4.20
CA LEU A 70 6.75 -22.24 -4.52
C LEU A 70 6.91 -22.79 -5.95
N LEU A 71 7.61 -22.06 -6.84
CA LEU A 71 7.87 -22.41 -8.25
C LEU A 71 9.36 -22.34 -8.56
#